data_AF-A0A1V2L771-F1
#
_entry.id   AF-A0A1V2L771-F1
#
_cell.length_a   1.000
_cell.length_b   1.000
_cell.length_c   1.000
_cell.angle_alpha   90.00
_cell.angle_beta   90.00
_cell.angle_gamma   90.00
#
_symmetry.space_group_name_H-M   'P 1'
#
loop_
_entity.id
_entity.type
_entity.pdbx_description
1 polymer ?
#
loop_
_entity_poly.entity_id
_entity_poly.type
_entity_poly.pdbx_seq_one_letter_code
_entity_poly.pdbx_strand_id
1 'polypeptide(L)'
;MSTQSGITPSEDLINSFKTFVSRNEPILIAEITQEVIELSEIINGGSSLQSDFSTLSSKLSDSEPKYIIIKHENNDDLYTFISYVPDYAAVKDKMLYASSKNTLIRQLGSELFANTLDFSFKFNDNTDFEFEENTLYSFNIDLETEEVFLSDTKAIKDPKEIVNDISPAYPQYNLIKINGKTVFIYSCPSGSKVKERMVYASNKLGVLNHFKKTTPIDKSLEVGDAVELELSEFEKEDETDKLASNIQSNLKFSRPTRPGRRK
;
A
#
# COMPACT_ATOMS: atom_id res chain seq x y z
N MET A 1 11.84 3.17 11.81
CA MET A 1 11.52 4.31 12.71
C MET A 1 11.31 5.54 11.84
N SER A 2 10.08 6.03 11.76
CA SER A 2 9.71 7.19 10.93
C SER A 2 9.96 8.48 11.75
N THR A 3 10.72 9.41 11.17
CA THR A 3 10.98 10.74 11.74
C THR A 3 9.73 11.59 11.62
N GLN A 4 8.96 11.72 12.70
CA GLN A 4 7.78 12.59 12.75
C GLN A 4 8.22 14.05 12.89
N SER A 5 7.67 14.95 12.07
CA SER A 5 7.99 16.39 12.05
C SER A 5 7.56 17.15 13.32
N GLY A 6 6.66 16.57 14.11
CA GLY A 6 6.01 17.25 15.25
C GLY A 6 4.85 18.17 14.83
N ILE A 7 4.61 18.35 13.52
CA ILE A 7 3.52 19.16 12.98
C ILE A 7 2.18 18.48 13.22
N THR A 8 1.21 19.25 13.70
CA THR A 8 -0.16 18.82 13.95
C THR A 8 -1.16 19.71 13.22
N PRO A 9 -2.34 19.19 12.86
CA PRO A 9 -3.44 20.02 12.38
C PRO A 9 -3.94 20.99 13.45
N SER A 10 -4.40 22.15 12.97
CA SER A 10 -5.11 23.15 13.76
C SER A 10 -6.45 22.60 14.25
N GLU A 11 -6.94 23.15 15.37
CA GLU A 11 -8.28 22.83 15.88
C GLU A 11 -9.37 23.18 14.86
N ASP A 12 -9.18 24.28 14.12
CA ASP A 12 -10.09 24.72 13.07
C ASP A 12 -10.19 23.69 11.94
N LEU A 13 -9.07 23.11 11.50
CA LEU A 13 -9.07 22.04 10.49
C LEU A 13 -9.80 20.79 10.99
N ILE A 14 -9.58 20.39 12.24
CA ILE A 14 -10.26 19.21 12.82
C ILE A 14 -11.77 19.45 12.91
N ASN A 15 -12.20 20.62 13.36
CA ASN A 15 -13.62 20.96 13.48
C ASN A 15 -14.29 21.10 12.10
N SER A 16 -13.58 21.67 11.15
CA SER A 16 -14.03 21.77 9.76
C SER A 16 -14.15 20.40 9.11
N PHE A 17 -13.22 19.48 9.39
CA PHE A 17 -13.29 18.11 8.91
C PHE A 17 -14.52 17.36 9.47
N LYS A 18 -14.84 17.52 10.76
CA LYS A 18 -16.09 16.95 11.32
C LYS A 18 -17.33 17.50 10.61
N THR A 19 -17.32 18.80 10.30
CA THR A 19 -18.41 19.44 9.56
C THR A 19 -18.50 18.91 8.13
N PHE A 20 -17.37 18.82 7.43
CA PHE A 20 -17.22 18.24 6.09
C PHE A 20 -17.80 16.82 6.00
N VAL A 21 -17.46 15.96 6.96
CA VAL A 21 -18.02 14.59 7.07
C VAL A 21 -19.54 14.63 7.26
N SER A 22 -20.06 15.52 8.11
CA SER A 22 -21.50 15.62 8.39
C SER A 22 -22.34 16.26 7.27
N ARG A 23 -21.76 17.20 6.50
CA ARG A 23 -22.45 17.95 5.45
C ARG A 23 -22.38 17.30 4.08
N ASN A 24 -21.63 16.22 3.97
CA ASN A 24 -21.42 15.53 2.71
C ASN A 24 -20.75 16.43 1.65
N GLU A 25 -19.76 17.22 2.07
CA GLU A 25 -18.96 18.03 1.17
C GLU A 25 -17.94 17.12 0.43
N PRO A 26 -17.64 17.35 -0.86
CA PRO A 26 -16.88 16.37 -1.64
C PRO A 26 -15.37 16.51 -1.52
N ILE A 27 -14.83 17.73 -1.45
CA ILE A 27 -13.37 17.94 -1.42
C ILE A 27 -12.98 18.94 -0.34
N LEU A 28 -12.01 18.53 0.49
CA LEU A 28 -11.33 19.38 1.46
C LEU A 28 -9.84 19.46 1.11
N ILE A 29 -9.28 20.67 1.16
CA ILE A 29 -7.88 20.95 0.89
C ILE A 29 -7.24 21.53 2.15
N ALA A 30 -6.11 20.97 2.54
CA ALA A 30 -5.30 21.44 3.66
C ALA A 30 -3.85 21.67 3.22
N GLU A 31 -3.18 22.63 3.88
CA GLU A 31 -1.80 23.01 3.62
C GLU A 31 -1.02 23.21 4.91
N ILE A 32 0.30 23.18 4.83
CA ILE A 32 1.17 23.41 5.99
C ILE A 32 1.62 24.86 5.96
N THR A 33 1.12 25.65 6.90
CA THR A 33 1.47 27.05 7.09
C THR A 33 2.08 27.22 8.48
N GLN A 34 3.27 27.82 8.56
CA GLN A 34 3.98 28.07 9.83
C GLN A 34 4.09 26.83 10.74
N GLU A 35 4.38 25.66 10.16
CA GLU A 35 4.52 24.38 10.87
C GLU A 35 3.22 23.86 11.53
N VAL A 36 2.07 24.34 11.07
CA VAL A 36 0.73 23.85 11.46
C VAL A 36 -0.01 23.44 10.19
N ILE A 37 -0.83 22.38 10.27
CA ILE A 37 -1.70 21.99 9.15
C ILE A 37 -3.01 22.78 9.26
N GLU A 38 -3.26 23.62 8.27
CA GLU A 38 -4.41 24.51 8.22
C GLU A 38 -5.36 24.13 7.08
N LEU A 39 -6.62 24.49 7.25
CA LEU A 39 -7.61 24.37 6.18
C LEU A 39 -7.32 25.43 5.12
N SER A 40 -7.09 25.00 3.88
CA SER A 40 -6.90 25.90 2.74
C SER A 40 -8.25 26.25 2.11
N GLU A 41 -9.02 25.24 1.72
CA GLU A 41 -10.31 25.43 1.04
C GLU A 41 -11.19 24.18 1.17
N ILE A 42 -12.51 24.38 1.14
CA ILE A 42 -13.48 23.31 0.93
C ILE A 42 -14.21 23.61 -0.38
N ILE A 43 -14.17 22.66 -1.32
CA ILE A 43 -14.90 22.77 -2.58
C ILE A 43 -16.24 22.08 -2.38
N ASN A 44 -17.30 22.88 -2.38
CA ASN A 44 -18.66 22.36 -2.45
C ASN A 44 -18.88 21.83 -3.87
N GLY A 45 -19.25 20.55 -3.99
CA GLY A 45 -19.33 19.86 -5.27
C GLY A 45 -20.19 20.57 -6.28
N GLY A 46 -19.72 20.59 -7.52
CA GLY A 46 -20.59 20.71 -8.67
C GLY A 46 -21.44 19.46 -8.82
N SER A 47 -22.37 19.49 -9.77
CA SER A 47 -23.28 18.37 -10.07
C SER A 47 -22.60 17.12 -10.68
N SER A 48 -21.26 17.08 -10.76
CA SER A 48 -20.50 15.96 -11.36
C SER A 48 -19.02 15.92 -10.91
N LEU A 49 -18.46 14.71 -10.83
CA LEU A 49 -17.02 14.49 -10.55
C LEU A 49 -16.07 15.27 -11.49
N GLN A 50 -16.42 15.41 -12.77
CA GLN A 50 -15.56 16.09 -13.76
C GLN A 50 -15.42 17.60 -13.48
N SER A 51 -16.50 18.26 -13.03
CA SER A 51 -16.44 19.67 -12.64
C SER A 51 -15.61 19.88 -11.37
N ASP A 52 -15.68 18.92 -10.45
CA ASP A 52 -14.95 18.96 -9.19
C ASP A 52 -13.45 18.78 -9.42
N PHE A 53 -13.09 17.83 -10.30
CA PHE A 53 -11.70 17.63 -10.71
C PHE A 53 -11.13 18.84 -11.45
N SER A 54 -11.91 19.48 -12.32
CA SER A 54 -11.48 20.68 -13.04
C SER A 54 -11.25 21.86 -12.07
N THR A 55 -12.14 22.00 -11.08
CA THR A 55 -12.00 23.01 -10.03
C THR A 55 -10.78 22.72 -9.16
N LEU A 56 -10.60 21.48 -8.70
CA LEU A 56 -9.43 21.07 -7.93
C LEU A 56 -8.14 21.35 -8.70
N SER A 57 -8.06 20.96 -9.97
CA SER A 57 -6.88 21.18 -10.82
C SER A 57 -6.51 22.66 -10.91
N SER A 58 -7.48 23.57 -10.94
CA SER A 58 -7.23 25.02 -10.96
C SER A 58 -6.64 25.58 -9.65
N LYS A 59 -6.73 24.81 -8.55
CA LYS A 59 -6.25 25.17 -7.21
C LYS A 59 -4.90 24.53 -6.86
N LEU A 60 -4.39 23.65 -7.72
CA LEU A 60 -3.08 23.01 -7.57
C LEU A 60 -2.04 23.80 -8.35
N SER A 61 -0.82 23.87 -7.81
CA SER A 61 0.31 24.49 -8.47
C SER A 61 1.48 23.49 -8.51
N ASP A 62 2.31 23.57 -9.55
CA ASP A 62 3.42 22.64 -9.73
C ASP A 62 4.57 22.85 -8.73
N SER A 63 4.48 23.85 -7.85
CA SER A 63 5.50 24.20 -6.86
C SER A 63 5.03 24.10 -5.40
N GLU A 64 3.74 23.93 -5.12
CA GLU A 64 3.22 23.96 -3.76
C GLU A 64 2.53 22.64 -3.40
N PRO A 65 3.02 21.91 -2.39
CA PRO A 65 2.37 20.70 -1.91
C PRO A 65 1.04 20.99 -1.19
N LYS A 66 0.09 20.07 -1.29
CA LYS A 66 -1.21 20.13 -0.59
C LYS A 66 -1.64 18.75 -0.12
N TYR A 67 -2.40 18.69 0.96
CA TYR A 67 -3.19 17.52 1.33
C TYR A 67 -4.61 17.71 0.82
N ILE A 68 -5.16 16.70 0.19
CA ILE A 68 -6.50 16.74 -0.40
C ILE A 68 -7.26 15.53 0.13
N ILE A 69 -8.47 15.76 0.60
CA ILE A 69 -9.39 14.72 1.05
C ILE A 69 -10.59 14.76 0.14
N ILE A 70 -10.89 13.64 -0.51
CA ILE A 70 -12.01 13.49 -1.45
C ILE A 70 -12.97 12.44 -0.89
N LYS A 71 -14.25 12.76 -0.82
CA LYS A 71 -15.30 11.80 -0.51
C LYS A 71 -15.70 11.02 -1.76
N HIS A 72 -15.93 9.71 -1.63
CA HIS A 72 -16.49 8.90 -2.71
C HIS A 72 -18.01 9.07 -2.81
N GLU A 73 -18.53 9.30 -4.03
CA GLU A 73 -19.98 9.41 -4.27
C GLU A 73 -20.74 8.10 -3.96
N ASN A 74 -20.08 6.94 -4.10
CA ASN A 74 -20.70 5.62 -3.99
C ASN A 74 -20.51 4.94 -2.62
N ASN A 75 -19.83 5.59 -1.66
CA ASN A 75 -19.63 5.04 -0.32
C ASN A 75 -19.52 6.16 0.71
N ASP A 76 -20.57 6.32 1.52
CA ASP A 76 -20.75 7.49 2.39
C ASP A 76 -19.70 7.64 3.50
N ASP A 77 -19.01 6.55 3.84
CA ASP A 77 -18.08 6.48 4.97
C ASP A 77 -16.61 6.36 4.56
N LEU A 78 -16.31 6.41 3.25
CA LEU A 78 -14.94 6.28 2.73
C LEU A 78 -14.41 7.57 2.13
N TYR A 79 -13.20 7.93 2.56
CA TYR A 79 -12.49 9.12 2.11
C TYR A 79 -11.13 8.74 1.51
N THR A 80 -10.79 9.35 0.38
CA THR A 80 -9.46 9.28 -0.22
C THR A 80 -8.60 10.42 0.28
N PHE A 81 -7.47 10.10 0.89
CA PHE A 81 -6.42 11.05 1.26
C PHE A 81 -5.36 11.06 0.18
N ILE A 82 -5.18 12.22 -0.46
CA ILE A 82 -4.17 12.46 -1.47
C ILE A 82 -3.10 13.39 -0.88
N SER A 83 -1.85 12.94 -0.96
CA SER A 83 -0.68 13.78 -0.64
C SER A 83 -0.11 14.32 -1.95
N TYR A 84 -0.61 15.46 -2.41
CA TYR A 84 -0.11 16.10 -3.62
C TYR A 84 1.22 16.81 -3.30
N VAL A 85 2.32 16.27 -3.83
CA VAL A 85 3.66 16.82 -3.64
C VAL A 85 4.32 16.93 -5.02
N PRO A 86 4.25 18.09 -5.68
CA PRO A 86 4.72 18.23 -7.05
C PRO A 86 6.24 18.29 -7.14
N ASP A 87 6.78 18.03 -8.33
CA ASP A 87 8.23 17.88 -8.52
C ASP A 87 9.02 19.19 -8.36
N TYR A 88 8.41 20.35 -8.65
CA TYR A 88 9.09 21.64 -8.48
C TYR A 88 8.95 22.22 -7.07
N ALA A 89 8.29 21.53 -6.15
CA ALA A 89 8.24 21.94 -4.75
C ALA A 89 9.63 21.98 -4.10
N ALA A 90 9.85 22.90 -3.18
CA ALA A 90 11.11 22.98 -2.46
C ALA A 90 11.36 21.70 -1.65
N VAL A 91 12.62 21.24 -1.61
CA VAL A 91 12.99 19.99 -0.91
C VAL A 91 12.53 19.98 0.55
N LYS A 92 12.59 21.14 1.22
CA LYS A 92 12.09 21.31 2.59
C LYS A 92 10.61 20.95 2.68
N ASP A 93 9.78 21.47 1.77
CA ASP A 93 8.33 21.27 1.79
C ASP A 93 7.99 19.82 1.43
N LYS A 94 8.69 19.22 0.47
CA LYS A 94 8.55 17.78 0.16
C LYS A 94 8.78 16.92 1.40
N MET A 95 9.86 17.20 2.14
CA MET A 95 10.16 16.48 3.38
C MET A 95 9.11 16.75 4.47
N LEU A 96 8.64 17.99 4.58
CA LEU A 96 7.65 18.39 5.58
C LEU A 96 6.30 17.70 5.37
N TYR A 97 5.81 17.69 4.13
CA TYR A 97 4.55 17.05 3.78
C TYR A 97 4.66 15.52 3.85
N ALA A 98 5.78 14.93 3.46
CA ALA A 98 5.98 13.49 3.61
C ALA A 98 5.98 13.06 5.09
N SER A 99 6.66 13.81 5.96
CA SER A 99 6.79 13.48 7.39
C SER A 99 5.56 13.81 8.24
N SER A 100 4.69 14.73 7.78
CA SER A 100 3.49 15.15 8.50
C SER A 100 2.22 14.35 8.11
N LYS A 101 2.23 13.66 6.97
CA LYS A 101 1.09 12.90 6.41
C LYS A 101 0.43 11.97 7.43
N ASN A 102 1.22 11.11 8.06
CA ASN A 102 0.68 10.10 8.98
C ASN A 102 0.15 10.72 10.28
N THR A 103 0.66 11.89 10.68
CA THR A 103 0.12 12.62 11.83
C THR A 103 -1.27 13.15 11.51
N LEU A 104 -1.46 13.73 10.33
CA LEU A 104 -2.76 14.22 9.88
C LEU A 104 -3.80 13.10 9.80
N ILE A 105 -3.47 12.00 9.11
CA ILE A 105 -4.36 10.83 8.97
C ILE A 105 -4.75 10.27 10.35
N ARG A 106 -3.80 10.22 11.30
CA ARG A 106 -4.08 9.75 12.66
C ARG A 106 -5.01 10.68 13.43
N GLN A 107 -4.85 12.00 13.28
CA GLN A 107 -5.67 12.96 14.02
C GLN A 107 -7.07 13.17 13.42
N LEU A 108 -7.24 12.93 12.12
CA LEU A 108 -8.54 12.99 11.46
C LEU A 108 -9.37 11.70 11.61
N GLY A 109 -8.75 10.59 12.02
CA GLY A 109 -9.40 9.27 12.15
C GLY A 109 -8.93 8.32 11.06
N SER A 110 -7.97 7.44 11.38
CA SER A 110 -7.32 6.57 10.40
C SER A 110 -8.27 5.56 9.76
N GLU A 111 -9.36 5.21 10.43
CA GLU A 111 -10.45 4.35 9.96
C GLU A 111 -11.17 4.91 8.74
N LEU A 112 -11.36 6.24 8.66
CA LEU A 112 -11.96 6.92 7.51
C LEU A 112 -11.08 6.84 6.26
N PHE A 113 -9.78 6.63 6.49
CA PHE A 113 -8.74 6.57 5.49
C PHE A 113 -8.12 5.18 5.36
N ALA A 114 -8.70 4.14 5.97
CA ALA A 114 -8.15 2.79 5.96
C ALA A 114 -7.99 2.24 4.53
N ASN A 115 -8.77 2.80 3.60
CA ASN A 115 -8.77 2.52 2.17
C ASN A 115 -8.05 3.59 1.33
N THR A 116 -7.24 4.47 1.93
CA THR A 116 -6.37 5.41 1.16
C THR A 116 -5.21 4.74 0.45
N LEU A 117 -5.17 3.41 0.56
CA LEU A 117 -4.40 2.46 -0.24
C LEU A 117 -5.30 1.73 -1.25
N ASP A 118 -6.41 2.32 -1.65
CA ASP A 118 -7.21 1.84 -2.77
C ASP A 118 -6.39 2.08 -4.04
N PHE A 119 -5.52 1.10 -4.28
CA PHE A 119 -5.41 0.40 -5.54
C PHE A 119 -6.06 1.16 -6.70
N SER A 120 -5.23 1.81 -7.54
CA SER A 120 -5.73 2.60 -8.66
C SER A 120 -6.41 1.74 -9.73
N PHE A 121 -6.36 0.42 -9.60
CA PHE A 121 -6.79 -0.54 -10.60
C PHE A 121 -8.05 -1.26 -10.12
N LYS A 122 -8.99 -1.51 -11.03
CA LYS A 122 -10.15 -2.37 -10.73
C LYS A 122 -9.72 -3.83 -10.71
N PHE A 123 -10.52 -4.70 -10.09
CA PHE A 123 -10.34 -6.14 -10.21
C PHE A 123 -11.35 -6.65 -11.24
N ASN A 124 -10.86 -7.44 -12.19
CA ASN A 124 -11.69 -8.08 -13.19
C ASN A 124 -12.54 -9.19 -12.54
N ASP A 125 -13.75 -9.43 -13.04
CA ASP A 125 -14.64 -10.47 -12.50
C ASP A 125 -13.99 -11.87 -12.44
N ASN A 126 -12.98 -12.13 -13.29
CA ASN A 126 -12.24 -13.39 -13.28
C ASN A 126 -11.29 -13.60 -12.09
N THR A 127 -11.13 -12.60 -11.20
CA THR A 127 -10.38 -12.73 -9.95
C THR A 127 -11.22 -13.27 -8.80
N ASP A 128 -12.54 -13.34 -8.96
CA ASP A 128 -13.46 -13.93 -7.99
C ASP A 128 -13.60 -15.43 -8.23
N PHE A 129 -12.78 -16.23 -7.55
CA PHE A 129 -12.77 -17.69 -7.66
C PHE A 129 -12.50 -18.37 -6.31
N GLU A 130 -12.77 -19.67 -6.24
CA GLU A 130 -12.44 -20.49 -5.07
C GLU A 130 -11.01 -21.00 -5.13
N PHE A 131 -10.22 -20.74 -4.07
CA PHE A 131 -8.83 -21.18 -4.01
C PHE A 131 -8.72 -22.68 -3.77
N GLU A 132 -8.16 -23.38 -4.75
CA GLU A 132 -7.86 -24.80 -4.67
C GLU A 132 -6.49 -25.06 -4.05
N GLU A 133 -6.35 -26.20 -3.38
CA GLU A 133 -5.06 -26.66 -2.87
C GLU A 133 -4.15 -27.06 -4.03
N ASN A 134 -2.86 -26.77 -3.90
CA ASN A 134 -1.82 -27.09 -4.88
C ASN A 134 -2.05 -26.45 -6.26
N THR A 135 -2.65 -25.26 -6.28
CA THR A 135 -2.86 -24.48 -7.52
C THR A 135 -2.23 -23.10 -7.39
N LEU A 136 -1.40 -22.74 -8.37
CA LEU A 136 -0.82 -21.42 -8.56
C LEU A 136 -1.74 -20.58 -9.44
N TYR A 137 -2.16 -19.44 -8.92
CA TYR A 137 -2.94 -18.43 -9.63
C TYR A 137 -2.05 -17.22 -9.89
N SER A 138 -1.93 -16.82 -11.15
CA SER A 138 -1.07 -15.73 -11.58
C SER A 138 -1.91 -14.54 -12.05
N PHE A 139 -1.55 -13.34 -11.61
CA PHE A 139 -2.29 -12.11 -11.87
C PHE A 139 -1.40 -11.04 -12.48
N ASN A 140 -1.96 -10.38 -13.48
CA ASN A 140 -1.33 -9.29 -14.20
C ASN A 140 -2.21 -8.03 -14.13
N ILE A 141 -1.55 -6.89 -14.34
CA ILE A 141 -2.18 -5.58 -14.49
C ILE A 141 -2.24 -5.25 -15.99
N ASP A 142 -3.46 -4.99 -16.48
CA ASP A 142 -3.69 -4.31 -17.74
C ASP A 142 -3.50 -2.80 -17.53
N LEU A 143 -2.51 -2.22 -18.22
CA LEU A 143 -2.16 -0.81 -18.09
C LEU A 143 -3.07 0.12 -18.90
N GLU A 144 -3.86 -0.40 -19.83
CA GLU A 144 -4.79 0.38 -20.65
C GLU A 144 -6.16 0.49 -19.99
N THR A 145 -6.68 -0.62 -19.47
CA THR A 145 -7.98 -0.66 -18.78
C THR A 145 -7.88 -0.36 -17.29
N GLU A 146 -6.66 -0.31 -16.77
CA GLU A 146 -6.37 -0.20 -15.34
C GLU A 146 -7.06 -1.30 -14.52
N GLU A 147 -6.92 -2.56 -14.96
CA GLU A 147 -7.49 -3.74 -14.31
C GLU A 147 -6.45 -4.77 -13.87
N VAL A 148 -6.60 -5.34 -12.68
CA VAL A 148 -5.97 -6.61 -12.30
C VAL A 148 -6.86 -7.75 -12.78
N PHE A 149 -6.28 -8.71 -13.48
CA PHE A 149 -6.98 -9.88 -13.98
C PHE A 149 -6.18 -11.16 -13.70
N LEU A 150 -6.88 -12.27 -13.55
CA LEU A 150 -6.29 -13.60 -13.51
C LEU A 150 -5.74 -13.95 -14.90
N SER A 151 -4.43 -14.08 -15.02
CA SER A 151 -3.73 -14.31 -16.29
C SER A 151 -3.49 -15.79 -16.58
N ASP A 152 -3.22 -16.60 -15.54
CA ASP A 152 -2.92 -18.02 -15.67
C ASP A 152 -3.26 -18.78 -14.40
N THR A 153 -3.55 -20.06 -14.54
CA THR A 153 -3.85 -20.99 -13.43
C THR A 153 -3.17 -22.32 -13.70
N LYS A 154 -2.31 -22.78 -12.78
CA LYS A 154 -1.54 -24.03 -12.94
C LYS A 154 -1.57 -24.89 -11.68
N ALA A 155 -1.83 -26.17 -11.87
CA ALA A 155 -1.71 -27.16 -10.80
C ALA A 155 -0.23 -27.48 -10.54
N ILE A 156 0.20 -27.36 -9.29
CA ILE A 156 1.57 -27.55 -8.82
C ILE A 156 1.66 -28.85 -8.03
N LYS A 157 2.56 -29.76 -8.40
CA LYS A 157 2.76 -31.03 -7.65
C LYS A 157 3.92 -30.93 -6.68
N ASP A 158 4.95 -30.20 -7.05
CA ASP A 158 6.15 -29.94 -6.26
C ASP A 158 6.36 -28.43 -6.16
N PRO A 159 6.60 -27.85 -4.96
CA PRO A 159 6.90 -26.42 -4.82
C PRO A 159 8.01 -25.91 -5.75
N LYS A 160 8.93 -26.77 -6.20
CA LYS A 160 9.97 -26.40 -7.19
C LYS A 160 9.41 -25.99 -8.54
N GLU A 161 8.20 -26.43 -8.90
CA GLU A 161 7.55 -26.08 -10.17
C GLU A 161 7.14 -24.59 -10.20
N ILE A 162 6.88 -23.98 -9.04
CA ILE A 162 6.47 -22.57 -8.92
C ILE A 162 7.46 -21.64 -9.64
N VAL A 163 8.76 -21.90 -9.49
CA VAL A 163 9.83 -21.08 -10.07
C VAL A 163 9.77 -21.06 -11.59
N ASN A 164 9.30 -22.14 -12.22
CA ASN A 164 9.21 -22.26 -13.67
C ASN A 164 7.98 -21.56 -14.25
N ASP A 165 6.95 -21.37 -13.43
CA ASP A 165 5.66 -20.84 -13.86
C ASP A 165 5.51 -19.34 -13.65
N ILE A 166 6.35 -18.73 -12.80
CA ILE A 166 6.45 -17.28 -12.66
C ILE A 166 7.31 -16.71 -13.79
N SER A 167 6.79 -15.69 -14.47
CA SER A 167 7.50 -15.05 -15.58
C SER A 167 8.79 -14.34 -15.14
N PRO A 168 9.93 -14.58 -15.80
CA PRO A 168 11.16 -13.81 -15.59
C PRO A 168 11.20 -12.50 -16.39
N ALA A 169 10.20 -12.23 -17.24
CA ALA A 169 10.23 -11.10 -18.17
C ALA A 169 9.52 -9.85 -17.63
N TYR A 170 8.46 -10.02 -16.85
CA TYR A 170 7.59 -8.93 -16.37
C TYR A 170 7.19 -9.16 -14.91
N PRO A 171 6.83 -8.10 -14.15
CA PRO A 171 6.37 -8.25 -12.78
C PRO A 171 5.02 -8.95 -12.75
N GLN A 172 4.78 -9.72 -11.70
CA GLN A 172 3.57 -10.53 -11.57
C GLN A 172 3.22 -10.73 -10.09
N TYR A 173 1.92 -10.82 -9.80
CA TYR A 173 1.45 -11.30 -8.50
C TYR A 173 1.00 -12.74 -8.63
N ASN A 174 1.26 -13.56 -7.62
CA ASN A 174 0.82 -14.93 -7.59
C ASN A 174 0.22 -15.27 -6.22
N LEU A 175 -0.78 -16.15 -6.23
CA LEU A 175 -1.33 -16.77 -5.03
C LEU A 175 -1.24 -18.27 -5.17
N ILE A 176 -0.81 -18.92 -4.10
CA ILE A 176 -0.75 -20.37 -4.04
C ILE A 176 -1.15 -20.86 -2.66
N LYS A 177 -1.90 -21.96 -2.63
CA LYS A 177 -2.26 -22.66 -1.41
C LYS A 177 -1.56 -24.02 -1.38
N ILE A 178 -0.59 -24.18 -0.50
CA ILE A 178 0.17 -25.43 -0.33
C ILE A 178 0.22 -25.79 1.15
N ASN A 179 -0.01 -27.07 1.44
CA ASN A 179 -0.05 -27.62 2.80
C ASN A 179 -1.03 -26.85 3.72
N GLY A 180 -2.14 -26.35 3.17
CA GLY A 180 -3.13 -25.57 3.90
C GLY A 180 -2.71 -24.14 4.24
N LYS A 181 -1.54 -23.69 3.79
CA LYS A 181 -1.06 -22.29 3.92
C LYS A 181 -1.24 -21.57 2.59
N THR A 182 -1.80 -20.36 2.64
CA THR A 182 -1.93 -19.47 1.48
C THR A 182 -0.77 -18.48 1.46
N VAL A 183 -0.04 -18.44 0.35
CA VAL A 183 1.12 -17.57 0.15
C VAL A 183 0.86 -16.63 -1.02
N PHE A 184 1.02 -15.34 -0.76
CA PHE A 184 1.05 -14.30 -1.78
C PHE A 184 2.50 -14.02 -2.19
N ILE A 185 2.78 -14.02 -3.49
CA ILE A 185 4.11 -13.80 -4.04
C ILE A 185 4.05 -12.61 -5.00
N TYR A 186 4.89 -11.61 -4.77
CA TYR A 186 5.16 -10.56 -5.74
C TYR A 186 6.54 -10.78 -6.36
N SER A 187 6.59 -11.05 -7.65
CA SER A 187 7.84 -11.14 -8.43
C SER A 187 8.02 -9.88 -9.27
N CYS A 188 9.22 -9.30 -9.26
CA CYS A 188 9.53 -8.09 -10.03
C CYS A 188 10.92 -8.15 -10.68
N PRO A 189 11.05 -8.87 -11.81
CA PRO A 189 12.30 -8.99 -12.54
C PRO A 189 12.94 -7.64 -12.87
N SER A 190 14.24 -7.51 -12.58
CA SER A 190 14.99 -6.28 -12.83
C SER A 190 15.01 -5.87 -14.32
N GLY A 191 14.87 -6.85 -15.22
CA GLY A 191 14.80 -6.65 -16.67
C GLY A 191 13.47 -6.10 -17.21
N SER A 192 12.41 -6.06 -16.39
CA SER A 192 11.09 -5.57 -16.82
C SER A 192 11.08 -4.07 -17.09
N LYS A 193 10.05 -3.54 -17.78
CA LYS A 193 10.01 -2.09 -18.07
C LYS A 193 9.86 -1.27 -16.78
N VAL A 194 10.54 -0.12 -16.70
CA VAL A 194 10.51 0.77 -15.52
C VAL A 194 9.07 1.12 -15.12
N LYS A 195 8.22 1.49 -16.09
CA LYS A 195 6.81 1.81 -15.86
C LYS A 195 6.05 0.63 -15.24
N GLU A 196 6.23 -0.59 -15.75
CA GLU A 196 5.59 -1.79 -15.22
C GLU A 196 6.05 -2.05 -13.78
N ARG A 197 7.37 -2.00 -13.51
CA ARG A 197 7.89 -2.20 -12.15
C ARG A 197 7.32 -1.18 -11.16
N MET A 198 7.22 0.09 -11.55
CA MET A 198 6.63 1.14 -10.72
C MET A 198 5.15 0.89 -10.44
N VAL A 199 4.37 0.52 -11.46
CA VAL A 199 2.93 0.27 -11.31
C VAL A 199 2.70 -0.92 -10.38
N TYR A 200 3.38 -2.05 -10.57
CA TYR A 200 3.19 -3.21 -9.69
C TYR A 200 3.68 -2.93 -8.26
N ALA A 201 4.86 -2.33 -8.07
CA ALA A 201 5.35 -2.04 -6.72
C ALA A 201 4.42 -1.12 -5.92
N SER A 202 3.85 -0.11 -6.60
CA SER A 202 2.94 0.87 -5.97
C SER A 202 1.58 0.25 -5.59
N ASN A 203 1.18 -0.79 -6.31
CA ASN A 203 -0.13 -1.41 -6.17
C ASN A 203 -0.11 -2.64 -5.25
N LYS A 204 1.02 -3.35 -5.09
CA LYS A 204 1.16 -4.58 -4.26
C LYS A 204 0.26 -4.64 -3.01
N LEU A 205 0.27 -3.60 -2.19
CA LEU A 205 -0.48 -3.58 -0.93
C LEU A 205 -2.00 -3.64 -1.13
N GLY A 206 -2.54 -2.98 -2.15
CA GLY A 206 -3.96 -3.06 -2.46
C GLY A 206 -4.37 -4.41 -3.06
N VAL A 207 -3.54 -5.05 -3.91
CA VAL A 207 -3.77 -6.45 -4.33
C VAL A 207 -3.83 -7.36 -3.11
N LEU A 208 -2.82 -7.27 -2.26
CA LEU A 208 -2.71 -8.10 -1.07
C LEU A 208 -3.94 -7.92 -0.16
N ASN A 209 -4.39 -6.69 0.04
CA ASN A 209 -5.56 -6.38 0.87
C ASN A 209 -6.87 -6.83 0.22
N HIS A 210 -6.99 -6.78 -1.11
CA HIS A 210 -8.16 -7.30 -1.82
C HIS A 210 -8.33 -8.80 -1.54
N PHE A 211 -7.29 -9.60 -1.78
CA PHE A 211 -7.37 -11.05 -1.57
C PHE A 211 -7.49 -11.44 -0.09
N LYS A 212 -6.96 -10.64 0.85
CA LYS A 212 -7.19 -10.84 2.29
C LYS A 212 -8.66 -10.75 2.71
N LYS A 213 -9.52 -10.09 1.93
CA LYS A 213 -10.96 -9.99 2.22
C LYS A 213 -11.67 -11.32 1.97
N THR A 214 -11.23 -12.08 0.98
CA THR A 214 -11.88 -13.34 0.56
C THR A 214 -11.19 -14.58 1.14
N THR A 215 -9.86 -14.54 1.30
CA THR A 215 -9.07 -15.69 1.74
C THR A 215 -7.98 -15.27 2.72
N PRO A 216 -7.75 -16.02 3.83
CA PRO A 216 -6.63 -15.75 4.72
C PRO A 216 -5.30 -15.94 3.98
N ILE A 217 -4.45 -14.92 4.00
CA ILE A 217 -3.09 -14.97 3.46
C ILE A 217 -2.13 -15.10 4.65
N ASP A 218 -1.55 -16.29 4.80
CA ASP A 218 -0.65 -16.64 5.89
C ASP A 218 0.72 -15.98 5.71
N LYS A 219 1.17 -15.85 4.46
CA LYS A 219 2.48 -15.27 4.14
C LYS A 219 2.46 -14.41 2.89
N SER A 220 3.26 -13.35 2.91
CA SER A 220 3.53 -12.51 1.74
C SER A 220 5.03 -12.48 1.48
N LEU A 221 5.42 -12.87 0.26
CA LEU A 221 6.79 -12.90 -0.23
C LEU A 221 6.97 -11.86 -1.34
N GLU A 222 8.16 -11.30 -1.42
CA GLU A 222 8.58 -10.39 -2.49
C GLU A 222 9.98 -10.80 -2.94
N VAL A 223 10.15 -10.99 -4.24
CA VAL A 223 11.40 -11.45 -4.85
C VAL A 223 11.71 -10.64 -6.10
N GLY A 224 13.01 -10.48 -6.39
CA GLY A 224 13.46 -9.86 -7.63
C GLY A 224 13.23 -10.78 -8.81
N ASP A 225 13.41 -12.09 -8.64
CA ASP A 225 13.16 -13.11 -9.66
C ASP A 225 12.57 -14.36 -9.01
N ALA A 226 11.85 -15.18 -9.77
CA ALA A 226 11.30 -16.44 -9.31
C ALA A 226 12.38 -17.37 -8.74
N VAL A 227 13.60 -17.34 -9.28
CA VAL A 227 14.72 -18.17 -8.82
C VAL A 227 15.17 -17.82 -7.40
N GLU A 228 14.88 -16.62 -6.92
CA GLU A 228 15.21 -16.17 -5.56
C GLU A 228 14.20 -16.65 -4.51
N LEU A 229 13.14 -17.36 -4.91
CA LEU A 229 12.16 -17.90 -3.97
C LEU A 229 12.79 -18.96 -3.07
N GLU A 230 12.79 -18.69 -1.77
CA GLU A 230 13.17 -19.67 -0.75
C GLU A 230 12.08 -20.75 -0.64
N LEU A 231 12.31 -21.87 -1.33
CA LEU A 231 11.32 -22.95 -1.42
C LEU A 231 11.09 -23.72 -0.11
N SER A 232 12.01 -23.59 0.85
CA SER A 232 11.87 -24.13 2.22
C SER A 232 10.59 -23.65 2.91
N GLU A 233 10.05 -22.51 2.49
CA GLU A 233 8.82 -21.93 3.03
C GLU A 233 7.55 -22.67 2.59
N PHE A 234 7.65 -23.52 1.57
CA PHE A 234 6.55 -24.34 1.05
C PHE A 234 6.70 -25.82 1.44
N GLU A 235 7.86 -26.20 2.00
CA GLU A 235 8.09 -27.55 2.51
C GLU A 235 7.30 -27.77 3.81
N LYS A 236 6.99 -29.04 4.10
CA LYS A 236 6.32 -29.39 5.37
C LYS A 236 7.32 -29.11 6.50
N GLU A 237 6.88 -28.36 7.51
CA GLU A 237 7.63 -28.27 8.77
C GLU A 237 7.70 -29.67 9.39
N ASP A 238 8.79 -30.39 9.16
CA ASP A 238 9.07 -31.62 9.89
C ASP A 238 9.33 -31.27 11.36
N GLU A 239 8.75 -32.05 12.27
CA GLU A 239 8.84 -31.83 13.73
C GLU A 239 10.28 -31.74 14.27
N THR A 240 11.29 -32.13 13.48
CA THR A 240 12.71 -32.02 13.78
C THR A 240 13.25 -30.58 13.78
N ASP A 241 12.65 -29.65 13.04
CA ASP A 241 13.14 -28.26 12.93
C ASP A 241 12.70 -27.34 14.09
N LYS A 242 11.73 -27.77 14.89
CA LYS A 242 11.37 -27.10 16.16
C LYS A 242 12.51 -27.15 17.20
N LEU A 243 13.41 -28.12 17.10
CA LEU A 243 14.57 -28.25 17.98
C LEU A 243 15.76 -27.38 17.53
N ALA A 244 15.97 -27.22 16.22
CA ALA A 244 17.08 -26.42 15.69
C ALA A 244 16.82 -24.89 15.81
N SER A 245 15.58 -24.45 15.53
CA SER A 245 15.19 -23.03 15.63
C SER A 245 15.19 -22.48 17.07
N ASN A 246 14.95 -23.34 18.06
CA ASN A 246 15.07 -22.98 19.49
C ASN A 246 16.53 -22.79 19.96
N ILE A 247 17.52 -23.32 19.24
CA ILE A 247 18.94 -23.15 19.58
C ILE A 247 19.47 -21.81 19.00
N GLN A 248 19.04 -21.42 17.79
CA GLN A 248 19.50 -20.18 17.16
C GLN A 248 18.88 -18.90 17.75
N SER A 249 17.65 -18.96 18.29
CA SER A 249 16.98 -17.78 18.87
C SER A 249 17.54 -17.32 20.24
N ASN A 250 18.47 -18.08 20.83
CA ASN A 250 19.07 -17.79 22.14
C ASN A 250 20.44 -17.11 22.11
N LEU A 251 20.95 -16.69 20.96
CA LEU A 251 22.15 -15.84 20.89
C LEU A 251 21.78 -14.37 21.23
N LYS A 252 21.52 -14.11 22.51
CA LYS A 252 21.47 -12.75 23.07
C LYS A 252 22.85 -12.11 22.93
N PHE A 253 22.98 -11.15 22.02
CA PHE A 253 24.10 -10.22 22.03
C PHE A 253 24.17 -9.51 23.39
N SER A 254 25.27 -9.68 24.11
CA SER A 254 25.52 -8.94 25.34
C SER A 254 25.63 -7.45 25.05
N ARG A 255 24.89 -6.61 25.78
CA ARG A 255 25.00 -5.16 25.66
C ARG A 255 26.43 -4.70 25.99
N PRO A 256 26.96 -3.67 25.29
CA PRO A 256 28.27 -3.10 25.59
C PRO A 256 28.36 -2.63 27.04
N THR A 257 29.52 -2.83 27.66
CA THR A 257 29.80 -2.35 29.03
C THR A 257 29.70 -0.82 29.10
N ARG A 258 29.01 -0.34 30.14
CA ARG A 258 28.72 1.10 30.33
C ARG A 258 30.05 1.89 30.43
N PRO A 259 30.19 3.05 29.77
CA PRO A 259 31.41 3.86 29.85
C PRO A 259 31.72 4.20 31.31
N GLY A 260 32.93 3.84 31.74
CA GLY A 260 33.40 4.05 33.11
C GLY A 260 33.40 5.53 33.48
N ARG A 261 32.80 5.85 34.64
CA ARG A 261 32.83 7.19 35.23
C ARG A 261 34.28 7.53 35.60
N ARG A 262 34.91 8.45 34.86
CA ARG A 262 36.18 9.05 35.28
C ARG A 262 35.96 9.73 36.65
N LYS A 263 36.76 9.33 37.64
CA LYS A 263 36.95 10.09 38.88
C LYS A 263 37.78 11.33 38.59
#